data_AF-A0A2M7XVU7-F1
#
_entry.id   AF-A0A2M7XVU7-F1
#
_cell.length_a   1.000
_cell.length_b   1.000
_cell.length_c   1.000
_cell.angle_alpha   90.00
_cell.angle_beta   90.00
_cell.angle_gamma   90.00
#
_symmetry.space_group_name_H-M   'P 1'
#
loop_
_entity.id
_entity.type
_entity.pdbx_description
1 polymer ?
#
loop_
_entity_poly.entity_id
_entity_poly.type
_entity_poly.pdbx_seq_one_letter_code
_entity_poly.pdbx_strand_id
1 'polypeptide(L)'
;RIDDKLGYHGQLEDKTCTKCHREHAGRDLTMIIWDPDKEHFDHKKTGYELTGKHKDAKCDACHKPDQITSDDIKAYADKYPDLKVGILKNTLLGLPTDCSKCHQDVHRGEFKEQTCDKCHTTTDWKAARKAFNHTTQTKYPLQGAHVPLNCDKCHTKLQPKVEDKQVHVFGGLKNYNSCLTCHKD
;
A
#
# COMPACT_ATOMS: atom_id res chain seq x y z
N ARG A 1 -17.30 8.14 -12.67
CA ARG A 1 -16.75 6.77 -12.41
C ARG A 1 -17.09 5.77 -13.51
N ILE A 2 -18.36 5.56 -13.88
CA ILE A 2 -18.72 4.69 -15.02
C ILE A 2 -18.13 5.24 -16.31
N ASP A 3 -18.31 6.54 -16.56
CA ASP A 3 -17.77 7.21 -17.74
C ASP A 3 -16.23 7.24 -17.74
N ASP A 4 -15.65 7.39 -16.54
CA ASP A 4 -14.20 7.38 -16.33
C ASP A 4 -13.57 5.96 -16.33
N LYS A 5 -14.39 4.90 -16.45
CA LYS A 5 -13.96 3.48 -16.38
C LYS A 5 -13.17 3.12 -15.11
N LEU A 6 -13.54 3.69 -13.97
CA LEU A 6 -12.88 3.48 -12.69
C LEU A 6 -13.60 2.46 -11.80
N GLY A 7 -12.82 1.57 -11.18
CA GLY A 7 -13.30 0.58 -10.22
C GLY A 7 -14.27 -0.45 -10.82
N TYR A 8 -15.00 -1.16 -9.95
CA TYR A 8 -15.93 -2.22 -10.37
C TYR A 8 -16.97 -1.74 -11.39
N HIS A 9 -17.69 -0.65 -11.09
CA HIS A 9 -18.73 -0.12 -11.96
C HIS A 9 -18.22 0.37 -13.32
N GLY A 10 -16.96 0.78 -13.42
CA GLY A 10 -16.33 1.18 -14.68
C GLY A 10 -15.91 -0.01 -15.55
N GLN A 11 -15.76 -1.20 -14.97
CA GLN A 11 -15.32 -2.43 -15.63
C GLN A 11 -16.48 -3.38 -16.01
N LEU A 12 -17.72 -3.03 -15.66
CA LEU A 12 -18.89 -3.83 -16.00
C LEU A 12 -19.18 -3.78 -17.52
N GLU A 13 -19.23 -4.94 -18.14
CA GLU A 13 -19.70 -5.10 -19.52
C GLU A 13 -21.22 -4.86 -19.61
N ASP A 14 -21.97 -5.42 -18.66
CA ASP A 14 -23.41 -5.22 -18.54
C ASP A 14 -23.73 -4.09 -17.55
N LYS A 15 -24.34 -3.02 -18.06
CA LYS A 15 -24.73 -1.82 -17.30
C LYS A 15 -26.18 -1.84 -16.84
N THR A 16 -26.82 -3.01 -16.80
CA THR A 16 -28.17 -3.16 -16.24
C THR A 16 -28.13 -2.99 -14.73
N CYS A 17 -28.26 -1.73 -14.27
CA CYS A 17 -28.12 -1.34 -12.88
C CYS A 17 -28.98 -2.18 -11.92
N THR A 18 -30.18 -2.53 -12.34
CA THR A 18 -31.20 -3.22 -11.54
C THR A 18 -30.83 -4.66 -11.16
N LYS A 19 -29.83 -5.26 -11.83
CA LYS A 19 -29.29 -6.58 -11.45
C LYS A 19 -28.60 -6.55 -10.10
N CYS A 20 -27.95 -5.44 -9.77
CA CYS A 20 -27.21 -5.26 -8.53
C CYS A 20 -27.87 -4.24 -7.59
N HIS A 21 -28.62 -3.29 -8.13
CA HIS A 21 -29.30 -2.23 -7.39
C HIS A 21 -30.81 -2.37 -7.50
N ARG A 22 -31.43 -3.09 -6.57
CA ARG A 22 -32.88 -3.32 -6.63
C ARG A 22 -33.66 -2.11 -6.13
N GLU A 23 -34.51 -1.59 -7.00
CA GLU A 23 -35.54 -0.61 -6.70
C GLU A 23 -36.88 -1.29 -6.31
N HIS A 24 -37.74 -0.58 -5.57
CA HIS A 24 -39.08 -1.04 -5.13
C HIS A 24 -39.16 -2.27 -4.21
N ALA A 25 -38.11 -2.52 -3.41
CA ALA A 25 -38.10 -3.65 -2.48
C ALA A 25 -38.47 -3.28 -1.02
N GLY A 26 -38.94 -2.06 -0.77
CA GLY A 26 -39.24 -1.55 0.58
C GLY A 26 -38.09 -0.75 1.20
N ARG A 27 -38.36 -0.02 2.29
CA ARG A 27 -37.40 0.92 2.91
C ARG A 27 -36.27 0.23 3.68
N ASP A 28 -36.49 -1.03 4.09
CA ASP A 28 -35.55 -1.78 4.92
C ASP A 28 -34.56 -2.60 4.09
N LEU A 29 -34.65 -2.56 2.76
CA LEU A 29 -33.81 -3.37 1.89
C LEU A 29 -32.50 -2.67 1.55
N THR A 30 -31.40 -3.41 1.69
CA THR A 30 -30.09 -2.96 1.25
C THR A 30 -30.10 -2.88 -0.28
N MET A 31 -29.84 -1.70 -0.82
CA MET A 31 -29.91 -1.44 -2.27
C MET A 31 -28.94 -2.34 -3.05
N ILE A 32 -27.77 -2.64 -2.47
CA ILE A 32 -26.74 -3.46 -3.11
C ILE A 32 -27.02 -4.94 -2.87
N ILE A 33 -27.28 -5.67 -3.95
CA ILE A 33 -27.33 -7.13 -3.97
C ILE A 33 -25.91 -7.65 -4.12
N TRP A 34 -25.48 -8.45 -3.14
CA TRP A 34 -24.25 -9.21 -3.22
C TRP A 34 -24.59 -10.65 -3.62
N ASP A 35 -23.85 -11.20 -4.57
CA ASP A 35 -24.00 -12.58 -5.01
C ASP A 35 -22.64 -13.28 -4.99
N PRO A 36 -22.43 -14.30 -4.13
CA PRO A 36 -23.39 -14.86 -3.17
C PRO A 36 -23.57 -13.97 -1.91
N ASP A 37 -22.55 -13.24 -1.51
CA ASP A 37 -22.57 -12.28 -0.41
C ASP A 37 -21.35 -11.33 -0.50
N LYS A 38 -21.28 -10.35 0.41
CA LYS A 38 -20.22 -9.33 0.42
C LYS A 38 -18.84 -9.90 0.74
N GLU A 39 -18.75 -10.91 1.60
CA GLU A 39 -17.48 -11.48 2.05
C GLU A 39 -16.78 -12.26 0.92
N HIS A 40 -17.55 -12.73 -0.06
CA HIS A 40 -17.05 -13.43 -1.25
C HIS A 40 -16.82 -12.51 -2.47
N PHE A 41 -16.86 -11.19 -2.29
CA PHE A 41 -16.66 -10.27 -3.40
C PHE A 41 -15.22 -10.36 -3.98
N ASP A 42 -15.13 -10.65 -5.28
CA ASP A 42 -13.87 -10.76 -6.00
C ASP A 42 -13.28 -9.39 -6.35
N HIS A 43 -12.20 -9.03 -5.66
CA HIS A 43 -11.48 -7.77 -5.88
C HIS A 43 -10.80 -7.66 -7.24
N LYS A 44 -10.57 -8.77 -7.97
CA LYS A 44 -10.06 -8.71 -9.35
C LYS A 44 -10.96 -7.89 -10.27
N LYS A 45 -12.26 -7.86 -9.97
CA LYS A 45 -13.27 -7.10 -10.72
C LYS A 45 -13.15 -5.58 -10.52
N THR A 46 -12.31 -5.11 -9.60
CA THR A 46 -12.15 -3.69 -9.30
C THR A 46 -10.95 -3.05 -10.02
N GLY A 47 -10.13 -3.86 -10.70
CA GLY A 47 -8.80 -3.45 -11.17
C GLY A 47 -7.72 -3.42 -10.09
N TYR A 48 -8.08 -3.70 -8.83
CA TYR A 48 -7.15 -3.81 -7.70
C TYR A 48 -7.24 -5.21 -7.08
N GLU A 49 -6.48 -6.16 -7.63
CA GLU A 49 -6.42 -7.52 -7.10
C GLU A 49 -5.68 -7.55 -5.74
N LEU A 50 -6.32 -8.13 -4.73
CA LEU A 50 -5.67 -8.40 -3.46
C LEU A 50 -4.65 -9.53 -3.62
N THR A 51 -3.38 -9.25 -3.28
CA THR A 51 -2.29 -10.21 -3.39
C THR A 51 -1.56 -10.41 -2.07
N GLY A 52 -0.91 -11.56 -1.91
CA GLY A 52 -0.19 -11.93 -0.71
C GLY A 52 -1.05 -11.84 0.55
N LYS A 53 -0.52 -11.21 1.60
CA LYS A 53 -1.21 -11.09 2.90
C LYS A 53 -2.50 -10.28 2.87
N HIS A 54 -2.74 -9.48 1.83
CA HIS A 54 -3.99 -8.74 1.69
C HIS A 54 -5.18 -9.63 1.34
N LYS A 55 -4.96 -10.84 0.81
CA LYS A 55 -6.04 -11.80 0.50
C LYS A 55 -6.83 -12.23 1.73
N ASP A 56 -6.17 -12.24 2.89
CA ASP A 56 -6.75 -12.67 4.15
C ASP A 56 -7.36 -11.51 4.95
N ALA A 57 -7.26 -10.27 4.44
CA ALA A 57 -7.73 -9.08 5.13
C ALA A 57 -9.27 -9.00 5.12
N LYS A 58 -9.84 -8.62 6.26
CA LYS A 58 -11.27 -8.31 6.37
C LYS A 58 -11.58 -6.96 5.71
N CYS A 59 -12.82 -6.77 5.25
CA CYS A 59 -13.21 -5.56 4.51
C CYS A 59 -12.91 -4.28 5.31
N ASP A 60 -13.22 -4.28 6.60
CA ASP A 60 -13.03 -3.18 7.54
C ASP A 60 -11.56 -2.92 7.89
N ALA A 61 -10.62 -3.80 7.52
CA ALA A 61 -9.19 -3.52 7.64
C ALA A 61 -8.77 -2.36 6.73
N CYS A 62 -9.39 -2.25 5.55
CA CYS A 62 -9.10 -1.24 4.54
C CYS A 62 -10.24 -0.22 4.39
N HIS A 63 -11.49 -0.66 4.30
CA HIS A 63 -12.66 0.18 4.06
C HIS A 63 -13.10 0.93 5.31
N LYS A 64 -12.31 1.94 5.68
CA LYS A 64 -12.55 2.80 6.84
C LYS A 64 -12.75 4.26 6.41
N PRO A 65 -13.59 5.03 7.12
CA PRO A 65 -13.84 6.44 6.81
C PRO A 65 -12.58 7.29 6.67
N ASP A 66 -11.57 7.05 7.52
CA ASP A 66 -10.31 7.78 7.57
C ASP A 66 -9.37 7.46 6.40
N GLN A 67 -9.58 6.34 5.71
CA GLN A 67 -8.79 5.91 4.56
C GLN A 67 -9.37 6.40 3.22
N ILE A 68 -10.53 7.06 3.21
CA ILE A 68 -11.12 7.59 1.99
C ILE A 68 -10.33 8.83 1.56
N THR A 69 -9.68 8.75 0.41
CA THR A 69 -8.90 9.86 -0.16
C THR A 69 -9.58 10.54 -1.33
N SER A 70 -10.58 9.91 -1.95
CA SER A 70 -11.20 10.40 -3.17
C SER A 70 -12.00 11.69 -3.00
N ASP A 71 -11.66 12.71 -3.80
CA ASP A 71 -12.26 14.04 -3.71
C ASP A 71 -13.75 14.06 -4.07
N ASP A 72 -14.16 13.26 -5.06
CA ASP A 72 -15.56 13.16 -5.48
C ASP A 72 -16.47 12.59 -4.37
N ILE A 73 -16.00 11.59 -3.62
CA ILE A 73 -16.74 11.00 -2.51
C ILE A 73 -16.80 11.98 -1.34
N LYS A 74 -15.68 12.65 -1.04
CA LYS A 74 -15.64 13.67 0.01
C LYS A 74 -16.59 14.82 -0.31
N ALA A 75 -16.54 15.35 -1.53
CA ALA A 75 -17.43 16.40 -1.99
C ALA A 75 -18.91 15.98 -1.96
N TYR A 76 -19.21 14.74 -2.35
CA TYR A 76 -20.57 14.19 -2.22
C TYR A 76 -21.01 14.11 -0.76
N ALA A 77 -20.15 13.62 0.14
CA ALA A 77 -20.46 13.53 1.56
C ALA A 77 -20.62 14.93 2.21
N ASP A 78 -19.83 15.92 1.77
CA ASP A 78 -19.92 17.31 2.23
C ASP A 78 -21.21 18.00 1.81
N LYS A 79 -21.81 17.59 0.69
CA LYS A 79 -23.12 18.07 0.24
C LYS A 79 -24.26 17.65 1.18
N TYR A 80 -24.08 16.60 1.97
CA TYR A 80 -25.08 16.09 2.91
C TYR A 80 -24.51 15.95 4.32
N PRO A 81 -24.33 17.07 5.06
CA PRO A 81 -23.67 17.07 6.37
C PRO A 81 -24.29 16.08 7.37
N ASP A 82 -25.61 15.98 7.42
CA ASP A 82 -26.34 15.08 8.33
C ASP A 82 -26.10 13.59 8.02
N LEU A 83 -25.76 13.27 6.76
CA LEU A 83 -25.50 11.91 6.30
C LEU A 83 -24.01 11.61 6.12
N LYS A 84 -23.13 12.61 6.25
CA LYS A 84 -21.70 12.54 5.92
C LYS A 84 -21.01 11.34 6.59
N VAL A 85 -21.24 11.16 7.89
CA VAL A 85 -20.66 10.04 8.65
C VAL A 85 -21.14 8.70 8.11
N GLY A 86 -22.43 8.57 7.80
CA GLY A 86 -23.00 7.36 7.20
C GLY A 86 -22.46 7.09 5.80
N ILE A 87 -22.30 8.11 4.96
CA ILE A 87 -21.74 7.99 3.61
C ILE A 87 -20.31 7.47 3.68
N LEU A 88 -19.44 8.10 4.48
CA LEU A 88 -18.03 7.71 4.59
C LEU A 88 -17.84 6.37 5.30
N LYS A 89 -18.74 5.99 6.21
CA LYS A 89 -18.69 4.67 6.87
C LYS A 89 -19.09 3.52 5.97
N ASN A 90 -20.02 3.75 5.04
CA ASN A 90 -20.61 2.66 4.25
C ASN A 90 -20.09 2.58 2.82
N THR A 91 -19.38 3.61 2.33
CA THR A 91 -18.79 3.56 1.00
C THR A 91 -17.66 2.54 0.91
N LEU A 92 -17.66 1.73 -0.14
CA LEU A 92 -16.56 0.83 -0.51
C LEU A 92 -15.66 1.43 -1.59
N LEU A 93 -15.87 2.71 -1.92
CA LEU A 93 -15.16 3.41 -2.97
C LEU A 93 -14.21 4.46 -2.38
N GLY A 94 -13.21 4.84 -3.17
CA GLY A 94 -12.36 6.01 -2.93
C GLY A 94 -11.23 5.81 -1.93
N LEU A 95 -10.86 4.57 -1.67
CA LEU A 95 -9.59 4.23 -1.03
C LEU A 95 -8.44 4.43 -2.03
N PRO A 96 -7.24 4.82 -1.53
CA PRO A 96 -6.04 4.85 -2.34
C PRO A 96 -5.48 3.44 -2.58
N THR A 97 -4.72 3.28 -3.65
CA THR A 97 -3.98 2.04 -3.97
C THR A 97 -2.50 2.12 -3.65
N ASP A 98 -2.00 3.31 -3.28
CA ASP A 98 -0.61 3.53 -2.91
C ASP A 98 -0.28 2.87 -1.57
N CYS A 99 0.82 2.11 -1.53
CA CYS A 99 1.26 1.39 -0.34
C CYS A 99 1.39 2.32 0.88
N SER A 100 1.92 3.53 0.67
CA SER A 100 2.24 4.50 1.72
C SER A 100 1.04 5.16 2.37
N LYS A 101 -0.16 4.99 1.81
CA LYS A 101 -1.39 5.55 2.38
C LYS A 101 -1.90 4.72 3.56
N CYS A 102 -1.61 3.42 3.54
CA CYS A 102 -1.95 2.49 4.62
C CYS A 102 -0.73 2.06 5.43
N HIS A 103 0.43 1.93 4.79
CA HIS A 103 1.66 1.47 5.43
C HIS A 103 2.62 2.63 5.66
N GLN A 104 3.22 2.66 6.85
CA GLN A 104 4.26 3.62 7.17
C GLN A 104 5.51 3.38 6.30
N ASP A 105 6.05 4.44 5.72
CA ASP A 105 7.36 4.39 5.07
C ASP A 105 8.48 4.31 6.11
N VAL A 106 8.92 3.08 6.38
CA VAL A 106 10.06 2.82 7.27
C VAL A 106 11.37 3.35 6.70
N HIS A 107 11.46 3.65 5.40
CA HIS A 107 12.65 4.22 4.78
C HIS A 107 12.73 5.75 4.90
N ARG A 108 11.74 6.40 5.52
CA ARG A 108 11.75 7.83 5.84
C ARG A 108 12.04 8.74 4.63
N GLY A 109 11.48 8.39 3.48
CA GLY A 109 11.61 9.17 2.25
C GLY A 109 12.95 9.02 1.52
N GLU A 110 13.86 8.14 1.97
CA GLU A 110 15.12 7.87 1.27
C GLU A 110 14.90 7.36 -0.15
N PHE A 111 13.75 6.73 -0.40
CA PHE A 111 13.37 6.17 -1.70
C PHE A 111 12.14 6.85 -2.30
N LYS A 112 11.91 8.14 -2.05
CA LYS A 112 10.74 8.89 -2.54
C LYS A 112 10.50 8.84 -4.06
N GLU A 113 11.55 8.60 -4.85
CA GLU A 113 11.49 8.48 -6.32
C GLU A 113 11.24 7.03 -6.80
N GLN A 114 11.04 6.09 -5.87
CA GLN A 114 10.79 4.68 -6.15
C GLN A 114 9.48 4.23 -5.50
N THR A 115 8.82 3.27 -6.14
CA THR A 115 7.63 2.63 -5.59
C THR A 115 8.03 1.40 -4.77
N CYS A 116 7.24 1.07 -3.75
CA CYS A 116 7.57 -0.01 -2.81
C CYS A 116 7.71 -1.37 -3.51
N ASP A 117 6.92 -1.60 -4.55
CA ASP A 117 6.86 -2.82 -5.35
C ASP A 117 8.10 -3.08 -6.22
N LYS A 118 8.99 -2.10 -6.39
CA LYS A 118 10.30 -2.33 -7.02
C LYS A 118 11.20 -3.27 -6.21
N CYS A 119 11.00 -3.30 -4.89
CA CYS A 119 11.83 -4.08 -3.97
C CYS A 119 11.02 -5.08 -3.15
N HIS A 120 9.81 -4.71 -2.75
CA HIS A 120 8.96 -5.51 -1.89
C HIS A 120 7.85 -6.20 -2.66
N THR A 121 7.43 -7.37 -2.18
CA THR A 121 6.24 -8.05 -2.69
C THR A 121 5.21 -8.16 -1.58
N THR A 122 3.94 -8.26 -1.95
CA THR A 122 2.84 -8.46 -0.99
C THR A 122 2.88 -9.84 -0.33
N THR A 123 3.63 -10.79 -0.91
CA THR A 123 3.79 -12.17 -0.42
C THR A 123 4.97 -12.32 0.53
N ASP A 124 6.12 -11.73 0.22
CA ASP A 124 7.29 -11.69 1.09
C ASP A 124 7.93 -10.30 1.09
N TRP A 125 7.50 -9.49 2.06
CA TRP A 125 8.02 -8.15 2.26
C TRP A 125 9.51 -8.14 2.66
N LYS A 126 9.99 -9.18 3.35
CA LYS A 126 11.35 -9.22 3.91
C LYS A 126 12.37 -9.77 2.92
N ALA A 127 11.93 -10.45 1.86
CA ALA A 127 12.81 -10.97 0.80
C ALA A 127 13.73 -9.89 0.19
N ALA A 128 13.25 -8.65 0.09
CA ALA A 128 14.01 -7.50 -0.42
C ALA A 128 15.40 -7.38 0.22
N ARG A 129 15.51 -7.63 1.53
CA ARG A 129 16.78 -7.56 2.26
C ARG A 129 17.79 -8.61 1.79
N LYS A 130 17.31 -9.83 1.48
CA LYS A 130 18.17 -10.93 1.02
C LYS A 130 18.56 -10.77 -0.46
N ALA A 131 17.68 -10.17 -1.26
CA ALA A 131 17.90 -9.93 -2.67
C ALA A 131 18.75 -8.67 -2.96
N PHE A 132 18.96 -7.81 -1.97
CA PHE A 132 19.70 -6.56 -2.14
C PHE A 132 21.14 -6.81 -2.60
N ASN A 133 21.55 -6.13 -3.66
CA ASN A 133 22.85 -6.27 -4.27
C ASN A 133 23.53 -4.91 -4.45
N HIS A 134 24.59 -4.69 -3.66
CA HIS A 134 25.39 -3.46 -3.71
C HIS A 134 26.00 -3.18 -5.10
N THR A 135 26.31 -4.22 -5.87
CA THR A 135 26.96 -4.09 -7.17
C THR A 135 26.03 -3.54 -8.25
N THR A 136 24.75 -3.90 -8.20
CA THR A 136 23.77 -3.50 -9.24
C THR A 136 22.85 -2.37 -8.79
N GLN A 137 22.67 -2.17 -7.48
CA GLN A 137 21.69 -1.22 -6.93
C GLN A 137 22.32 -0.01 -6.24
N THR A 138 23.66 0.05 -6.14
CA THR A 138 24.36 1.17 -5.50
C THR A 138 25.59 1.58 -6.30
N LYS A 139 26.15 2.74 -5.96
CA LYS A 139 27.45 3.21 -6.47
C LYS A 139 28.63 2.66 -5.67
N TYR A 140 28.39 1.74 -4.73
CA TYR A 140 29.37 1.21 -3.79
C TYR A 140 29.37 -0.33 -3.83
N PRO A 141 29.92 -0.95 -4.90
CA PRO A 141 30.02 -2.41 -4.99
C PRO A 141 30.94 -2.96 -3.88
N LEU A 142 30.49 -3.99 -3.17
CA LEU A 142 31.33 -4.70 -2.21
C LEU A 142 32.28 -5.64 -2.96
N GLN A 143 33.57 -5.59 -2.63
CA GLN A 143 34.63 -6.35 -3.31
C GLN A 143 35.59 -7.01 -2.33
N GLY A 144 36.20 -8.12 -2.74
CA GLY A 144 37.16 -8.87 -1.93
C GLY A 144 36.60 -9.27 -0.57
N ALA A 145 37.36 -9.01 0.49
CA ALA A 145 36.99 -9.35 1.87
C ALA A 145 35.73 -8.62 2.39
N HIS A 146 35.24 -7.59 1.68
CA HIS A 146 34.01 -6.87 2.06
C HIS A 146 32.73 -7.57 1.60
N VAL A 147 32.80 -8.47 0.61
CA VAL A 147 31.63 -9.19 0.07
C VAL A 147 30.82 -9.94 1.14
N PRO A 148 31.44 -10.73 2.04
CA PRO A 148 30.69 -11.50 3.02
C PRO A 148 30.30 -10.70 4.28
N LEU A 149 30.55 -9.39 4.33
CA LEU A 149 30.25 -8.60 5.53
C LEU A 149 28.74 -8.47 5.76
N ASN A 150 28.33 -8.65 7.01
CA ASN A 150 26.95 -8.38 7.42
C ASN A 150 26.64 -6.88 7.33
N CYS A 151 25.38 -6.54 7.02
CA CYS A 151 24.93 -5.16 6.81
C CYS A 151 25.27 -4.23 7.98
N ASP A 152 25.22 -4.74 9.22
CA ASP A 152 25.45 -3.98 10.45
C ASP A 152 26.90 -3.56 10.65
N LYS A 153 27.86 -4.14 9.90
CA LYS A 153 29.27 -3.73 9.94
C LYS A 153 29.48 -2.33 9.38
N CYS A 154 28.64 -1.90 8.43
CA CYS A 154 28.66 -0.54 7.89
C CYS A 154 27.40 0.26 8.32
N HIS A 155 26.23 -0.37 8.32
CA HIS A 155 24.96 0.24 8.75
C HIS A 155 24.70 -0.02 10.24
N THR A 156 25.52 0.59 11.09
CA THR A 156 25.60 0.35 12.55
C THR A 156 24.32 0.76 13.32
N LYS A 157 24.31 0.58 14.65
CA LYS A 157 23.13 0.82 15.52
C LYS A 157 22.80 2.30 15.79
N LEU A 158 23.58 3.25 15.26
CA LEU A 158 23.28 4.68 15.34
C LEU A 158 22.10 5.08 14.43
N GLN A 159 21.47 4.11 13.77
CA GLN A 159 20.35 4.33 12.89
C GLN A 159 19.05 4.45 13.69
N PRO A 160 18.14 5.38 13.32
CA PRO A 160 16.89 5.55 14.04
C PRO A 160 16.02 4.31 13.86
N LYS A 161 15.43 3.85 14.96
CA LYS A 161 14.42 2.77 14.97
C LYS A 161 13.06 3.31 14.52
N VAL A 162 12.24 2.45 13.92
CA VAL A 162 10.81 2.71 13.71
C VAL A 162 10.06 1.69 14.54
N GLU A 163 9.38 2.16 15.59
CA GLU A 163 8.84 1.30 16.66
C GLU A 163 9.96 0.39 17.20
N ASP A 164 9.76 -0.93 17.17
CA ASP A 164 10.72 -1.94 17.61
C ASP A 164 11.67 -2.43 16.50
N LYS A 165 11.52 -1.91 15.27
CA LYS A 165 12.27 -2.38 14.10
C LYS A 165 13.52 -1.53 13.88
N GLN A 166 14.67 -2.19 13.78
CA GLN A 166 15.90 -1.56 13.33
C GLN A 166 15.78 -1.25 11.83
N VAL A 167 15.87 0.02 11.48
CA VAL A 167 15.90 0.49 10.09
C VAL A 167 17.31 0.98 9.81
N HIS A 168 17.90 0.55 8.69
CA HIS A 168 19.17 1.09 8.23
C HIS A 168 18.94 2.38 7.42
N VAL A 169 19.75 3.42 7.64
CA VAL A 169 19.88 4.50 6.66
C VAL A 169 20.73 3.97 5.52
N PHE A 170 20.22 4.09 4.29
CA PHE A 170 20.85 3.63 3.07
C PHE A 170 21.65 4.76 2.39
N GLY A 171 21.26 6.03 2.60
CA GLY A 171 21.91 7.19 2.01
C GLY A 171 22.90 7.92 2.92
N GLY A 172 23.98 8.46 2.34
CA GLY A 172 24.78 9.49 3.02
C GLY A 172 25.54 9.03 4.26
N LEU A 173 25.99 7.78 4.32
CA LEU A 173 26.96 7.32 5.33
C LEU A 173 28.23 8.18 5.23
N LYS A 174 28.29 9.23 6.06
CA LYS A 174 29.41 10.17 6.08
C LYS A 174 30.69 9.42 6.44
N ASN A 175 31.77 9.73 5.72
CA ASN A 175 33.11 9.16 5.89
C ASN A 175 33.32 7.71 5.40
N TYR A 176 32.34 7.01 4.81
CA TYR A 176 32.58 5.64 4.29
C TYR A 176 33.21 5.60 2.88
N ASN A 177 33.71 6.74 2.40
CA ASN A 177 34.39 6.90 1.11
C ASN A 177 35.91 6.69 1.18
N SER A 178 36.45 6.38 2.36
CA SER A 178 37.88 6.13 2.57
C SER A 178 38.09 4.86 3.38
N CYS A 179 39.09 4.06 2.98
CA CYS A 179 39.49 2.86 3.71
C CYS A 179 39.87 3.18 5.17
N LEU A 180 40.45 4.36 5.41
CA LEU A 180 40.95 4.81 6.71
C LEU A 180 39.85 5.00 7.76
N THR A 181 38.59 5.10 7.32
CA THR A 181 37.46 5.22 8.24
C THR A 181 37.20 3.94 9.03
N CYS A 182 37.54 2.79 8.45
CA CYS A 182 37.39 1.48 9.09
C CYS A 182 38.74 0.81 9.39
N HIS A 183 39.81 1.14 8.66
CA HIS A 183 41.14 0.62 8.85
C HIS A 183 42.05 1.65 9.55
N LYS A 184 42.05 1.55 10.88
CA LYS A 184 43.04 2.11 11.83
C LYS A 184 44.44 1.57 11.56
N ASP A 185 45.48 2.39 11.37
CA ASP A 185 46.87 1.93 11.53
C ASP A 185 47.17 1.55 12.98
#